data_AF-M3UQ90-F1
#
_entry.id   AF-M3UQ90-F1
#
_cell.length_a   1.000
_cell.length_b   1.000
_cell.length_c   1.000
_cell.angle_alpha   90.00
_cell.angle_beta   90.00
_cell.angle_gamma   90.00
#
_symmetry.space_group_name_H-M   'P 1'
#
loop_
_entity.id
_entity.type
_entity.pdbx_description
1 polymer ?
#
loop_
_entity_poly.entity_id
_entity_poly.type
_entity_poly.pdbx_seq_one_letter_code
_entity_poly.pdbx_strand_id
1 'polypeptide(L)'
;MNIPIIKSGGFSLIEVLVTLVLITIGVLGMVALQGKSIAFTQDTTQRNTAAMLAQDALELMRAQGKVSEKMAGEAFPVIDDCTSTPSEADKQLSCWSKEAARLLPGVDADLLKNEFHVCKAKAANTCDAGGTTIEIQLAWRVRNGECMDSQDVANPESDKGICRYRLRSFLILGVTQLYISNKQNYLFQQGQAINQENGRYSLMMLEQQLSKAGFRRRPFVDVTAEFPAKDYKFCKFAAGETINTPDSQTLCIRYKPRDTAELDCLGYGASDSANLKIPYTNTTAEFVERYTLTKNADEDLPGLTCQTPKGIGTLIDGVADVRFDFGASTTARKVSSYSDKPAAGQQIGAVRYRLLLASSKNLNTGVNPIIASWNDRYKTDFKDGDSRIYQIAGSTISLRNLMP
;
A
#
# COMPACT_ATOMS: atom_id res chain seq x y z
N MET A 1 -47.53 -38.69 -27.18
CA MET A 1 -46.92 -37.67 -26.31
C MET A 1 -45.70 -37.13 -27.06
N ASN A 2 -45.86 -36.03 -27.79
CA ASN A 2 -44.78 -35.43 -28.59
C ASN A 2 -43.91 -34.55 -27.68
N ILE A 3 -42.67 -34.96 -27.46
CA ILE A 3 -41.67 -34.15 -26.75
C ILE A 3 -41.11 -33.15 -27.76
N PRO A 4 -41.20 -31.82 -27.51
CA PRO A 4 -40.58 -30.84 -28.38
C PRO A 4 -39.06 -30.87 -28.19
N ILE A 5 -38.34 -31.18 -29.26
CA ILE A 5 -36.88 -31.06 -29.33
C ILE A 5 -36.55 -29.55 -29.34
N ILE A 6 -35.94 -29.05 -28.26
CA ILE A 6 -35.40 -27.69 -28.20
C ILE A 6 -34.25 -27.61 -29.22
N LYS A 7 -34.40 -26.82 -30.28
CA LYS A 7 -33.30 -26.49 -31.20
C LYS A 7 -32.23 -25.73 -30.42
N SER A 8 -31.08 -26.35 -30.22
CA SER A 8 -29.85 -25.67 -29.83
C SER A 8 -29.46 -24.71 -30.96
N GLY A 9 -29.57 -23.40 -30.73
CA GLY A 9 -28.92 -22.41 -31.58
C GLY A 9 -27.42 -22.66 -31.49
N GLY A 10 -26.84 -23.26 -32.53
CA GLY A 10 -25.39 -23.48 -32.61
C GLY A 10 -24.68 -22.13 -32.46
N PHE A 11 -23.64 -22.10 -31.60
CA PHE A 11 -22.73 -20.98 -31.44
C PHE A 11 -22.33 -20.44 -32.82
N SER A 12 -22.64 -19.18 -33.10
CA SER A 12 -22.22 -18.55 -34.34
C SER A 12 -20.70 -18.40 -34.30
N LEU A 13 -20.02 -18.80 -35.37
CA LEU A 13 -18.56 -18.68 -35.52
C LEU A 13 -18.08 -17.23 -35.34
N ILE A 14 -18.98 -16.26 -35.56
CA ILE A 14 -18.72 -14.83 -35.34
C ILE A 14 -18.60 -14.45 -33.87
N GLU A 15 -19.32 -15.10 -32.96
CA GLU A 15 -19.28 -14.81 -31.52
C GLU A 15 -17.95 -15.26 -30.90
N VAL A 16 -17.48 -16.44 -31.32
CA VAL A 16 -16.15 -16.94 -30.94
C VAL A 16 -15.04 -16.04 -31.51
N LEU A 17 -15.22 -15.52 -32.72
CA LEU A 17 -14.23 -14.62 -33.34
C LEU A 17 -14.19 -13.26 -32.64
N VAL A 18 -15.35 -12.68 -32.30
CA VAL A 18 -15.42 -11.40 -31.56
C VAL A 18 -14.86 -11.55 -30.14
N THR A 19 -15.17 -12.63 -29.43
CA THR A 19 -14.59 -12.89 -28.10
C THR A 19 -13.08 -13.05 -28.16
N LEU A 20 -12.55 -13.74 -29.17
CA LEU A 20 -11.11 -13.87 -29.37
C LEU A 20 -10.43 -12.51 -29.68
N VAL A 21 -11.08 -11.65 -30.47
CA VAL A 21 -10.60 -10.27 -30.72
C VAL A 21 -10.62 -9.43 -29.43
N LEU A 22 -11.68 -9.50 -28.62
CA LEU A 22 -11.77 -8.74 -27.38
C LEU A 22 -10.75 -9.22 -26.33
N ILE A 23 -10.54 -10.54 -26.21
CA ILE A 23 -9.55 -11.11 -25.31
C ILE A 23 -8.13 -10.71 -25.75
N THR A 24 -7.82 -10.76 -27.05
CA THR A 24 -6.48 -10.36 -27.53
C THR A 24 -6.20 -8.88 -27.27
N ILE A 25 -7.16 -7.98 -27.53
CA ILE A 25 -7.03 -6.56 -27.20
C ILE A 25 -6.89 -6.35 -25.68
N GLY A 26 -7.69 -7.05 -24.87
CA GLY A 26 -7.64 -6.97 -23.42
C GLY A 26 -6.30 -7.44 -22.82
N VAL A 27 -5.77 -8.55 -23.32
CA VAL A 27 -4.46 -9.10 -22.90
C VAL A 27 -3.33 -8.17 -23.33
N LEU A 28 -3.34 -7.66 -24.57
CA LEU A 28 -2.34 -6.71 -25.05
C LEU A 28 -2.37 -5.39 -24.23
N GLY A 29 -3.57 -4.89 -23.91
CA GLY A 29 -3.73 -3.72 -23.05
C GLY A 29 -3.20 -3.92 -21.63
N MET A 30 -3.47 -5.09 -21.03
CA MET A 30 -2.95 -5.45 -19.71
C MET A 30 -1.42 -5.57 -19.69
N VAL A 31 -0.83 -6.24 -20.69
CA VAL A 31 0.63 -6.40 -20.81
C VAL A 31 1.33 -5.05 -20.99
N ALA A 32 0.77 -4.14 -21.79
CA ALA A 32 1.32 -2.80 -21.97
C ALA A 32 1.33 -1.98 -20.66
N LEU A 33 0.25 -2.06 -19.87
CA LEU A 33 0.15 -1.39 -18.56
C LEU A 33 1.10 -2.01 -17.52
N GLN A 34 1.20 -3.34 -17.50
CA GLN A 34 2.15 -4.06 -16.64
C GLN A 34 3.60 -3.70 -16.98
N GLY A 35 3.94 -3.59 -18.27
CA GLY A 35 5.27 -3.17 -18.73
C GLY A 35 5.64 -1.77 -18.24
N LYS A 36 4.73 -0.81 -18.35
CA LYS A 36 4.95 0.55 -17.81
C LYS A 36 5.12 0.56 -16.29
N SER A 37 4.34 -0.24 -15.57
CA SER A 37 4.47 -0.36 -14.10
C SER A 37 5.82 -0.91 -13.65
N ILE A 38 6.40 -1.84 -14.41
CA ILE A 38 7.74 -2.38 -14.13
C ILE A 38 8.79 -1.30 -14.36
N ALA A 39 8.71 -0.57 -15.48
CA ALA A 39 9.60 0.54 -15.78
C ALA A 39 9.56 1.62 -14.67
N PHE A 40 8.37 1.98 -14.16
CA PHE A 40 8.24 2.93 -13.05
C PHE A 40 8.86 2.42 -11.74
N THR A 41 8.71 1.13 -11.44
CA THR A 41 9.35 0.53 -10.27
C THR A 41 10.86 0.60 -10.40
N GLN A 42 11.40 0.27 -11.58
CA GLN A 42 12.83 0.34 -11.85
C GLN A 42 13.38 1.76 -11.77
N ASP A 43 12.72 2.76 -12.40
CA ASP A 43 13.12 4.17 -12.30
C ASP A 43 13.14 4.66 -10.84
N THR A 44 12.13 4.28 -10.06
CA THR A 44 12.08 4.60 -8.61
C THR A 44 13.27 4.00 -7.86
N THR A 45 13.64 2.75 -8.13
CA THR A 45 14.83 2.13 -7.53
C THR A 45 16.11 2.89 -7.91
N GLN A 46 16.29 3.25 -9.19
CA GLN A 46 17.49 3.98 -9.62
C GLN A 46 17.57 5.38 -9.03
N ARG A 47 16.44 6.10 -8.93
CA ARG A 47 16.36 7.41 -8.27
C ARG A 47 16.70 7.31 -6.78
N ASN A 48 16.28 6.25 -6.10
CA ASN A 48 16.65 6.02 -4.70
C ASN A 48 18.15 5.77 -4.56
N THR A 49 18.75 4.96 -5.44
CA THR A 49 20.20 4.74 -5.47
C THR A 49 20.95 6.06 -5.73
N ALA A 50 20.50 6.86 -6.70
CA ALA A 50 21.09 8.17 -7.01
C ALA A 50 20.97 9.15 -5.83
N ALA A 51 19.85 9.14 -5.10
CA ALA A 51 19.67 9.95 -3.90
C ALA A 51 20.65 9.54 -2.77
N MET A 52 20.84 8.24 -2.55
CA MET A 52 21.82 7.73 -1.59
C MET A 52 23.25 8.12 -1.98
N LEU A 53 23.60 8.00 -3.26
CA LEU A 53 24.91 8.40 -3.79
C LEU A 53 25.16 9.91 -3.68
N ALA A 54 24.17 10.74 -4.01
CA ALA A 54 24.29 12.20 -3.86
C ALA A 54 24.51 12.60 -2.40
N GLN A 55 23.83 11.92 -1.48
CA GLN A 55 24.00 12.13 -0.05
C GLN A 55 25.41 11.73 0.41
N ASP A 56 25.94 10.61 -0.09
CA ASP A 56 27.30 10.16 0.23
C ASP A 56 28.36 11.15 -0.25
N ALA A 57 28.25 11.66 -1.48
CA ALA A 57 29.15 12.72 -1.97
C ALA A 57 29.10 13.99 -1.11
N LEU A 58 27.90 14.38 -0.65
CA LEU A 58 27.75 15.51 0.24
C LEU A 58 28.47 15.29 1.58
N GLU A 59 28.41 14.07 2.12
CA GLU A 59 29.08 13.71 3.36
C GLU A 59 30.61 13.63 3.21
N LEU A 60 31.12 13.15 2.06
CA LEU A 60 32.55 13.20 1.76
C LEU A 60 33.09 14.63 1.78
N MET A 61 32.39 15.56 1.13
CA MET A 61 32.78 16.98 1.12
C MET A 61 32.71 17.60 2.53
N ARG A 62 31.73 17.20 3.35
CA ARG A 62 31.65 17.64 4.75
C ARG A 62 32.79 17.12 5.60
N ALA A 63 33.09 15.84 5.51
CA ALA A 63 34.14 15.21 6.31
C ALA A 63 35.51 15.86 6.06
N GLN A 64 35.75 16.32 4.84
CA GLN A 64 36.99 16.99 4.45
C GLN A 64 37.00 18.50 4.72
N GLY A 65 35.83 19.11 4.95
CA GLY A 65 35.69 20.56 5.05
C GLY A 65 36.03 21.32 3.75
N LYS A 66 36.18 20.61 2.63
CA LYS A 66 36.48 21.17 1.30
C LYS A 66 35.45 20.66 0.30
N VAL A 67 34.97 21.57 -0.53
CA VAL A 67 34.14 21.23 -1.69
C VAL A 67 35.08 20.86 -2.83
N SER A 68 35.14 19.58 -3.16
CA SER A 68 35.74 19.09 -4.40
C SER A 68 34.78 19.39 -5.54
N GLU A 69 35.23 20.13 -6.54
CA GLU A 69 34.37 20.55 -7.65
C GLU A 69 34.70 19.75 -8.92
N LYS A 70 33.66 19.40 -9.67
CA LYS A 70 33.71 18.78 -11.00
C LYS A 70 32.63 19.42 -11.84
N MET A 71 33.02 20.16 -12.88
CA MET A 71 32.07 20.84 -13.78
C MET A 71 31.55 19.88 -14.86
N ALA A 72 30.39 20.20 -15.43
CA ALA A 72 29.91 19.49 -16.62
C ALA A 72 30.92 19.68 -17.78
N GLY A 73 31.26 18.58 -18.47
CA GLY A 73 32.28 18.56 -19.52
C GLY A 73 33.71 18.28 -19.03
N GLU A 74 33.97 18.32 -17.72
CA GLU A 74 35.26 17.94 -17.13
C GLU A 74 35.28 16.45 -16.74
N ALA A 75 36.44 15.82 -16.86
CA ALA A 75 36.63 14.45 -16.40
C ALA A 75 36.96 14.43 -14.90
N PHE A 76 36.47 13.44 -14.17
CA PHE A 76 36.98 13.15 -12.83
C PHE A 76 38.46 12.77 -12.92
N PRO A 77 39.31 13.18 -11.96
CA PRO A 77 40.68 12.70 -11.87
C PRO A 77 40.78 11.18 -11.94
N VAL A 78 41.72 10.68 -12.75
CA VAL A 78 41.97 9.24 -12.84
C VAL A 78 42.66 8.78 -11.56
N ILE A 79 42.08 7.77 -10.92
CA ILE A 79 42.65 7.09 -9.76
C ILE A 79 42.62 5.59 -9.98
N ASP A 80 43.66 4.85 -9.61
CA ASP A 80 43.74 3.41 -9.92
C ASP A 80 43.05 2.55 -8.85
N ASP A 81 43.18 2.92 -7.57
CA ASP A 81 42.66 2.15 -6.42
C ASP A 81 41.78 3.00 -5.49
N CYS A 82 40.66 2.42 -5.09
CA CYS A 82 39.69 3.00 -4.15
C CYS A 82 39.41 2.09 -2.96
N THR A 83 40.20 1.03 -2.76
CA THR A 83 40.09 0.12 -1.60
C THR A 83 40.59 0.77 -0.30
N SER A 84 41.53 1.71 -0.41
CA SER A 84 41.87 2.65 0.67
C SER A 84 41.55 4.06 0.19
N THR A 85 40.61 4.74 0.85
CA THR A 85 40.20 6.10 0.46
C THR A 85 41.35 7.08 0.69
N PRO A 86 41.85 7.77 -0.36
CA PRO A 86 42.92 8.76 -0.22
C PRO A 86 42.53 9.89 0.73
N SER A 87 43.49 10.55 1.40
CA SER A 87 43.19 11.71 2.25
C SER A 87 42.80 12.97 1.46
N GLU A 88 43.07 12.98 0.15
CA GLU A 88 42.83 14.11 -0.73
C GLU A 88 41.39 14.18 -1.22
N ALA A 89 40.83 15.38 -1.10
CA ALA A 89 39.43 15.66 -1.34
C ALA A 89 38.93 15.26 -2.73
N ASP A 90 39.69 15.65 -3.75
CA ASP A 90 39.34 15.45 -5.15
C ASP A 90 39.48 13.96 -5.56
N LYS A 91 40.39 13.24 -4.89
CA LYS A 91 40.58 11.79 -5.09
C LYS A 91 39.46 10.97 -4.45
N GLN A 92 38.97 11.34 -3.26
CA GLN A 92 37.80 10.69 -2.66
C GLN A 92 36.55 10.87 -3.53
N LEU A 93 36.33 12.09 -4.06
CA LEU A 93 35.23 12.35 -4.99
C LEU A 93 35.37 11.50 -6.27
N SER A 94 36.59 11.31 -6.77
CA SER A 94 36.86 10.43 -7.91
C SER A 94 36.53 8.97 -7.60
N CYS A 95 36.86 8.48 -6.41
CA CYS A 95 36.49 7.14 -5.97
C CYS A 95 34.97 6.95 -5.82
N TRP A 96 34.29 7.94 -5.25
CA TRP A 96 32.83 7.98 -5.21
C TRP A 96 32.23 7.92 -6.63
N SER A 97 32.79 8.66 -7.59
CA SER A 97 32.28 8.67 -8.96
C SER A 97 32.37 7.30 -9.64
N LYS A 98 33.43 6.52 -9.35
CA LYS A 98 33.56 5.14 -9.82
C LYS A 98 32.49 4.24 -9.23
N GLU A 99 32.18 4.43 -7.95
CA GLU A 99 31.12 3.65 -7.30
C GLU A 99 29.74 4.02 -7.82
N ALA A 100 29.48 5.31 -8.01
CA ALA A 100 28.26 5.78 -8.65
C ALA A 100 28.08 5.18 -10.05
N ALA A 101 29.15 5.09 -10.84
CA ALA A 101 29.13 4.47 -12.17
C ALA A 101 28.89 2.95 -12.14
N ARG A 102 29.25 2.26 -11.05
CA ARG A 102 28.94 0.82 -10.87
C ARG A 102 27.50 0.58 -10.45
N LEU A 103 26.96 1.44 -9.61
CA LEU A 103 25.63 1.27 -9.01
C LEU A 103 24.51 1.80 -9.90
N LEU A 104 24.80 2.74 -10.79
CA LEU A 104 23.84 3.29 -11.75
C LEU A 104 24.00 2.64 -13.13
N PRO A 105 22.89 2.33 -13.83
CA PRO A 105 22.93 1.61 -15.09
C PRO A 105 23.45 2.47 -16.25
N GLY A 106 24.31 1.87 -17.08
CA GLY A 106 24.75 2.46 -18.35
C GLY A 106 25.54 3.77 -18.21
N VAL A 107 26.20 3.97 -17.06
CA VAL A 107 27.11 5.09 -16.83
C VAL A 107 28.47 4.77 -17.45
N ASP A 108 28.76 5.39 -18.58
CA ASP A 108 30.07 5.33 -19.24
C ASP A 108 30.91 6.59 -18.97
N ALA A 109 32.14 6.62 -19.48
CA ALA A 109 33.05 7.75 -19.27
C ALA A 109 32.50 9.07 -19.86
N ASP A 110 31.75 8.99 -20.96
CA ASP A 110 31.14 10.18 -21.58
C ASP A 110 30.00 10.72 -20.73
N LEU A 111 29.17 9.84 -20.16
CA LEU A 111 28.09 10.23 -19.25
C LEU A 111 28.65 10.83 -17.95
N LEU A 112 29.70 10.22 -17.37
CA LEU A 112 30.40 10.80 -16.21
C LEU A 112 30.99 12.18 -16.51
N LYS A 113 31.56 12.35 -17.70
CA LYS A 113 32.16 13.62 -18.10
C LYS A 113 31.11 14.71 -18.34
N ASN A 114 30.04 14.41 -19.06
CA ASN A 114 29.13 15.43 -19.56
C ASN A 114 27.92 15.65 -18.65
N GLU A 115 27.43 14.61 -17.96
CA GLU A 115 26.15 14.65 -17.25
C GLU A 115 26.27 14.65 -15.73
N PHE A 116 27.42 14.28 -15.17
CA PHE A 116 27.66 14.44 -13.74
C PHE A 116 28.24 15.81 -13.46
N HIS A 117 27.83 16.46 -12.38
CA HIS A 117 28.53 17.63 -11.86
C HIS A 117 28.38 17.73 -10.36
N VAL A 118 29.44 18.23 -9.72
CA VAL A 118 29.48 18.51 -8.29
C VAL A 118 30.10 19.89 -8.18
N CYS A 119 29.29 20.90 -7.89
CA CYS A 119 29.76 22.27 -7.96
C CYS A 119 29.00 23.17 -6.99
N LYS A 120 29.58 24.34 -6.72
CA LYS A 120 28.81 25.42 -6.13
C LYS A 120 27.87 26.00 -7.19
N ALA A 121 26.69 26.43 -6.77
CA ALA A 121 25.66 26.95 -7.63
C ALA A 121 24.91 28.11 -6.97
N LYS A 122 24.53 29.11 -7.76
CA LYS A 122 23.61 30.20 -7.35
C LYS A 122 22.18 29.92 -7.79
N ALA A 123 22.00 29.24 -8.92
CA ALA A 123 20.73 28.84 -9.50
C ALA A 123 20.78 27.35 -9.87
N ALA A 124 19.62 26.73 -10.07
CA ALA A 124 19.57 25.33 -10.50
C ALA A 124 20.29 25.16 -11.86
N ASN A 125 21.01 24.05 -12.04
CA ASN A 125 21.66 23.69 -13.30
C ASN A 125 22.76 24.68 -13.75
N THR A 126 23.27 25.49 -12.83
CA THR A 126 24.30 26.50 -13.13
C THR A 126 25.41 26.40 -12.09
N CYS A 127 26.53 25.80 -12.48
CA CYS A 127 27.75 25.81 -11.69
C CYS A 127 28.39 27.20 -11.70
N ASP A 128 28.61 27.78 -10.53
CA ASP A 128 29.20 29.09 -10.30
C ASP A 128 30.11 29.02 -9.07
N ALA A 129 31.40 29.31 -9.26
CA ALA A 129 32.43 29.25 -8.21
C ALA A 129 32.12 30.14 -6.99
N GLY A 130 31.27 31.15 -7.14
CA GLY A 130 30.79 32.03 -6.06
C GLY A 130 29.45 31.61 -5.44
N GLY A 131 28.92 30.42 -5.75
CA GLY A 131 27.68 29.89 -5.20
C GLY A 131 27.80 29.47 -3.72
N THR A 132 26.71 29.59 -2.96
CA THR A 132 26.62 29.17 -1.55
C THR A 132 25.90 27.83 -1.36
N THR A 133 25.35 27.28 -2.43
CA THR A 133 24.67 25.99 -2.48
C THR A 133 25.52 25.00 -3.26
N ILE A 134 25.71 23.79 -2.73
CA ILE A 134 26.26 22.67 -3.50
C ILE A 134 25.16 22.07 -4.33
N GLU A 135 25.43 21.88 -5.61
CA GLU A 135 24.61 21.10 -6.53
C GLU A 135 25.36 19.84 -6.94
N ILE A 136 24.69 18.69 -6.78
CA ILE A 136 25.17 17.39 -7.21
C ILE A 136 24.17 16.86 -8.24
N GLN A 137 24.62 16.64 -9.46
CA GLN A 137 23.86 15.96 -10.50
C GLN A 137 24.47 14.59 -10.77
N LEU A 138 23.63 13.56 -10.75
CA LEU A 138 23.93 12.23 -11.25
C LEU A 138 23.06 11.94 -12.47
N ALA A 139 23.57 11.09 -13.34
CA ALA A 139 22.84 10.61 -14.49
C ALA A 139 23.04 9.12 -14.73
N TRP A 140 22.08 8.49 -15.41
CA TRP A 140 22.16 7.09 -15.81
C TRP A 140 21.37 6.86 -17.11
N ARG A 141 21.68 5.78 -17.81
CA ARG A 141 20.97 5.42 -19.03
C ARG A 141 19.84 4.44 -18.78
N VAL A 142 18.74 4.69 -19.47
CA VAL A 142 17.54 3.84 -19.54
C VAL A 142 17.13 3.68 -21.01
N ARG A 143 16.12 2.85 -21.29
CA ARG A 143 15.59 2.80 -22.66
C ARG A 143 14.81 4.09 -22.94
N ASN A 144 14.79 4.51 -24.21
CA ASN A 144 14.13 5.73 -24.62
C ASN A 144 12.68 5.79 -24.14
N GLY A 145 12.35 6.85 -23.37
CA GLY A 145 11.00 7.08 -22.86
C GLY A 145 10.63 6.34 -21.57
N GLU A 146 11.58 5.63 -20.95
CA GLU A 146 11.41 5.08 -19.59
C GLU A 146 11.76 6.13 -18.50
N CYS A 147 12.43 7.22 -18.88
CA CYS A 147 12.73 8.31 -17.96
C CYS A 147 11.56 9.27 -17.78
N MET A 148 11.27 9.63 -16.53
CA MET A 148 10.33 10.71 -16.19
C MET A 148 11.06 11.99 -15.76
N ASP A 149 11.95 12.53 -16.60
CA ASP A 149 12.58 13.84 -16.34
C ASP A 149 11.68 14.98 -16.84
N SER A 150 11.44 15.97 -15.97
CA SER A 150 10.80 17.24 -16.31
C SER A 150 11.49 17.99 -17.45
N GLN A 151 12.80 17.77 -17.66
CA GLN A 151 13.57 18.42 -18.73
C GLN A 151 13.26 17.86 -20.11
N ASP A 152 12.83 16.59 -20.21
CA ASP A 152 12.43 15.97 -21.49
C ASP A 152 11.12 16.56 -22.04
N VAL A 153 10.32 17.19 -21.18
CA VAL A 153 9.11 17.93 -21.56
C VAL A 153 9.46 19.33 -22.05
N ALA A 154 10.55 19.93 -21.54
CA ALA A 154 10.95 21.30 -21.81
C ALA A 154 11.87 21.43 -23.03
N ASN A 155 12.65 20.38 -23.37
CA ASN A 155 13.55 20.39 -24.52
C ASN A 155 13.31 19.14 -25.41
N PRO A 156 12.67 19.27 -26.57
CA PRO A 156 12.42 18.14 -27.47
C PRO A 156 13.69 17.54 -28.11
N GLU A 157 14.84 18.21 -28.00
CA GLU A 157 16.15 17.73 -28.46
C GLU A 157 16.93 16.97 -27.37
N SER A 158 16.39 16.81 -26.16
CA SER A 158 17.06 16.04 -25.11
C SER A 158 17.15 14.54 -25.45
N ASP A 159 18.27 13.92 -25.09
CA ASP A 159 18.41 12.47 -25.18
C ASP A 159 17.49 11.80 -24.15
N LYS A 160 16.35 11.27 -24.64
CA LYS A 160 15.30 10.57 -23.85
C LYS A 160 15.76 9.24 -23.24
N GLY A 161 17.00 8.84 -23.51
CA GLY A 161 17.65 7.69 -22.87
C GLY A 161 18.41 8.05 -21.60
N ILE A 162 18.52 9.33 -21.22
CA ILE A 162 19.31 9.78 -20.06
C ILE A 162 18.40 10.31 -18.96
N CYS A 163 18.45 9.67 -17.79
CA CYS A 163 17.82 10.16 -16.58
C CYS A 163 18.78 10.97 -15.72
N ARG A 164 18.26 12.02 -15.08
CA ARG A 164 19.01 12.88 -14.16
C ARG A 164 18.36 12.93 -12.78
N TYR A 165 19.22 13.00 -11.77
CA TYR A 165 18.86 13.29 -10.38
C TYR A 165 19.71 14.45 -9.87
N ARG A 166 19.09 15.44 -9.22
CA ARG A 166 19.76 16.64 -8.71
C ARG A 166 19.49 16.82 -7.23
N LEU A 167 20.54 16.98 -6.44
CA LEU A 167 20.49 17.37 -5.03
C LEU A 167 21.10 18.75 -4.87
N ARG A 168 20.40 19.65 -4.16
CA ARG A 168 20.89 21.00 -3.83
C ARG A 168 20.91 21.18 -2.32
N SER A 169 22.06 21.53 -1.75
CA SER A 169 22.26 21.68 -0.29
C SER A 169 23.05 22.94 0.04
N PHE A 170 22.65 23.70 1.07
CA PHE A 170 23.38 24.90 1.49
C PHE A 170 24.62 24.54 2.32
N LEU A 171 25.76 25.19 2.04
CA LEU A 171 27.02 24.97 2.77
C LEU A 171 26.97 25.38 4.24
N ILE A 172 26.09 26.32 4.61
CA ILE A 172 26.15 27.04 5.89
C ILE A 172 25.30 26.36 7.00
N LEU A 173 24.48 25.36 6.70
CA LEU A 173 23.57 24.71 7.68
C LEU A 173 23.70 23.18 7.71
N GLY A 174 24.89 22.67 7.43
CA GLY A 174 25.05 21.31 6.97
C GLY A 174 24.80 20.17 7.96
N VAL A 175 25.13 20.34 9.23
CA VAL A 175 24.97 19.27 10.24
C VAL A 175 23.50 19.10 10.63
N THR A 176 22.76 20.20 10.75
CA THR A 176 21.33 20.20 11.12
C THR A 176 20.45 19.73 9.98
N GLN A 177 20.68 20.20 8.74
CA GLN A 177 19.87 19.79 7.60
C GLN A 177 20.10 18.32 7.20
N LEU A 178 21.30 17.77 7.40
CA LEU A 178 21.57 16.35 7.20
C LEU A 178 20.82 15.48 8.20
N TYR A 179 20.95 15.80 9.49
CA TYR A 179 20.26 15.06 10.54
C TYR A 179 18.75 15.10 10.31
N ILE A 180 18.21 16.26 9.92
CA ILE A 180 16.79 16.42 9.59
C ILE A 180 16.41 15.62 8.34
N SER A 181 17.18 15.67 7.27
CA SER A 181 16.86 14.98 6.01
C SER A 181 17.02 13.47 6.10
N ASN A 182 18.06 12.98 6.78
CA ASN A 182 18.27 11.56 7.05
C ASN A 182 17.16 11.03 7.97
N LYS A 183 16.85 11.76 9.05
CA LYS A 183 15.73 11.45 9.94
C LYS A 183 14.40 11.45 9.19
N GLN A 184 14.15 12.39 8.28
CA GLN A 184 12.93 12.41 7.46
C GLN A 184 12.86 11.21 6.51
N ASN A 185 13.94 10.85 5.83
CA ASN A 185 13.98 9.66 4.97
C ASN A 185 13.76 8.37 5.77
N TYR A 186 14.41 8.23 6.92
CA TYR A 186 14.21 7.10 7.81
C TYR A 186 12.75 7.01 8.29
N LEU A 187 12.19 8.12 8.78
CA LEU A 187 10.80 8.16 9.24
C LEU A 187 9.80 7.92 8.10
N PHE A 188 10.10 8.37 6.88
CA PHE A 188 9.29 8.10 5.69
C PHE A 188 9.29 6.61 5.34
N GLN A 189 10.47 5.98 5.30
CA GLN A 189 10.59 4.54 5.05
C GLN A 189 9.92 3.73 6.17
N GLN A 190 10.09 4.15 7.43
CA GLN A 190 9.42 3.53 8.57
C GLN A 190 7.90 3.67 8.48
N GLY A 191 7.40 4.85 8.12
CA GLY A 191 5.96 5.11 7.96
C GLY A 191 5.34 4.26 6.84
N GLN A 192 6.05 4.07 5.73
CA GLN A 192 5.63 3.13 4.69
C GLN A 192 5.65 1.68 5.18
N ALA A 193 6.70 1.27 5.89
CA ALA A 193 6.80 -0.08 6.42
C ALA A 193 5.65 -0.40 7.39
N ILE A 194 5.33 0.51 8.31
CA ILE A 194 4.19 0.36 9.23
C ILE A 194 2.88 0.23 8.46
N ASN A 195 2.62 1.10 7.48
CA ASN A 195 1.40 1.00 6.67
C ASN A 195 1.32 -0.33 5.90
N GLN A 196 2.44 -0.83 5.36
CA GLN A 196 2.47 -2.11 4.67
C GLN A 196 2.25 -3.29 5.63
N GLU A 197 2.87 -3.27 6.81
CA GLU A 197 2.70 -4.29 7.84
C GLU A 197 1.26 -4.30 8.35
N ASN A 198 0.70 -3.14 8.71
CA ASN A 198 -0.69 -3.00 9.14
C ASN A 198 -1.67 -3.50 8.06
N GLY A 199 -1.38 -3.24 6.79
CA GLY A 199 -2.18 -3.77 5.68
C GLY A 199 -2.10 -5.30 5.53
N ARG A 200 -0.93 -5.91 5.74
CA ARG A 200 -0.77 -7.37 5.72
C ARG A 200 -1.43 -8.03 6.93
N TYR A 201 -1.25 -7.43 8.11
CA TYR A 201 -1.87 -7.91 9.33
C TYR A 201 -3.40 -7.81 9.25
N SER A 202 -3.95 -6.71 8.71
CA SER A 202 -5.39 -6.58 8.50
C SER A 202 -5.95 -7.67 7.59
N LEU A 203 -5.21 -8.02 6.54
CA LEU A 203 -5.59 -9.10 5.63
C LEU A 203 -5.71 -10.43 6.36
N MET A 204 -4.63 -10.84 7.04
CA MET A 204 -4.59 -12.11 7.76
C MET A 204 -5.66 -12.17 8.86
N MET A 205 -5.75 -11.13 9.69
CA MET A 205 -6.64 -11.12 10.85
C MET A 205 -8.12 -11.09 10.43
N LEU A 206 -8.51 -10.16 9.54
CA LEU A 206 -9.91 -10.08 9.12
C LEU A 206 -10.33 -11.30 8.29
N GLU A 207 -9.45 -11.88 7.48
CA GLU A 207 -9.73 -13.13 6.78
C GLU A 207 -9.97 -14.28 7.76
N GLN A 208 -9.10 -14.42 8.77
CA GLN A 208 -9.28 -15.42 9.81
C GLN A 208 -10.64 -15.27 10.51
N GLN A 209 -11.02 -14.06 10.93
CA GLN A 209 -12.26 -13.85 11.68
C GLN A 209 -13.51 -13.92 10.80
N LEU A 210 -13.48 -13.36 9.59
CA LEU A 210 -14.60 -13.44 8.66
C LEU A 210 -14.84 -14.85 8.14
N SER A 211 -13.80 -15.69 8.08
CA SER A 211 -13.96 -17.11 7.75
C SER A 211 -14.77 -17.89 8.80
N LYS A 212 -14.80 -17.41 10.06
CA LYS A 212 -15.58 -18.02 11.14
C LYS A 212 -17.04 -17.56 11.15
N ALA A 213 -17.33 -16.39 10.57
CA ALA A 213 -18.67 -15.82 10.58
C ALA A 213 -19.72 -16.83 10.09
N GLY A 214 -20.79 -16.99 10.87
CA GLY A 214 -21.87 -17.94 10.58
C GLY A 214 -21.51 -19.42 10.74
N PHE A 215 -20.35 -19.77 11.29
CA PHE A 215 -20.03 -21.17 11.60
C PHE A 215 -21.04 -21.75 12.59
N ARG A 216 -21.58 -22.93 12.25
CA ARG A 216 -22.55 -23.67 13.05
C ARG A 216 -21.96 -25.02 13.43
N ARG A 217 -22.09 -25.40 14.71
CA ARG A 217 -21.74 -26.76 15.15
C ARG A 217 -22.70 -27.80 14.60
N ARG A 218 -23.97 -27.43 14.40
CA ARG A 218 -25.03 -28.33 13.91
C ARG A 218 -25.57 -27.82 12.57
N PRO A 219 -24.92 -28.14 11.44
CA PRO A 219 -25.34 -27.65 10.13
C PRO A 219 -26.71 -28.20 9.68
N PHE A 220 -27.17 -29.31 10.27
CA PHE A 220 -28.47 -29.93 10.03
C PHE A 220 -29.65 -29.26 10.76
N VAL A 221 -29.37 -28.36 11.70
CA VAL A 221 -30.41 -27.56 12.37
C VAL A 221 -30.65 -26.30 11.55
N ASP A 222 -31.92 -25.87 11.49
CA ASP A 222 -32.31 -24.64 10.81
C ASP A 222 -31.49 -23.44 11.32
N VAL A 223 -31.05 -22.58 10.39
CA VAL A 223 -30.18 -21.44 10.72
C VAL A 223 -30.85 -20.47 11.69
N THR A 224 -32.17 -20.30 11.61
CA THR A 224 -32.93 -19.42 12.49
C THR A 224 -33.06 -19.98 13.91
N ALA A 225 -33.03 -21.30 14.06
CA ALA A 225 -33.01 -21.98 15.36
C ALA A 225 -31.61 -22.01 15.97
N GLU A 226 -30.57 -22.20 15.15
CA GLU A 226 -29.17 -22.19 15.62
C GLU A 226 -28.69 -20.77 15.98
N PHE A 227 -29.16 -19.77 15.24
CA PHE A 227 -28.91 -18.35 15.44
C PHE A 227 -30.24 -17.58 15.61
N PRO A 228 -30.87 -17.66 16.79
CA PRO A 228 -32.10 -16.92 17.06
C PRO A 228 -31.85 -15.40 17.03
N ALA A 229 -32.94 -14.64 16.90
CA ALA A 229 -32.85 -13.19 17.02
C ALA A 229 -32.30 -12.82 18.40
N LYS A 230 -31.28 -11.96 18.45
CA LYS A 230 -30.61 -11.59 19.69
C LYS A 230 -29.99 -10.21 19.60
N ASP A 231 -30.31 -9.40 20.61
CA ASP A 231 -29.76 -8.06 20.79
C ASP A 231 -28.58 -8.12 21.76
N TYR A 232 -27.40 -7.82 21.24
CA TYR A 232 -26.22 -7.54 22.04
C TYR A 232 -26.11 -6.03 22.28
N LYS A 233 -25.37 -5.62 23.32
CA LYS A 233 -25.19 -4.19 23.66
C LYS A 233 -24.72 -3.34 22.48
N PHE A 234 -23.99 -3.92 21.53
CA PHE A 234 -23.32 -3.23 20.44
C PHE A 234 -23.64 -3.76 19.03
N CYS A 235 -24.38 -4.88 18.91
CA CYS A 235 -24.81 -5.48 17.64
C CYS A 235 -26.21 -6.08 17.81
N LYS A 236 -27.05 -6.00 16.77
CA LYS A 236 -28.39 -6.62 16.78
C LYS A 236 -28.53 -7.58 15.63
N PHE A 237 -28.92 -8.81 15.88
CA PHE A 237 -29.08 -9.81 14.83
C PHE A 237 -30.52 -10.32 14.79
N ALA A 238 -31.14 -10.29 13.61
CA ALA A 238 -32.38 -11.00 13.33
C ALA A 238 -32.17 -12.52 13.34
N ALA A 239 -33.26 -13.28 13.35
CA ALA A 239 -33.18 -14.74 13.29
C ALA A 239 -32.49 -15.19 12.00
N GLY A 240 -31.45 -16.03 12.14
CA GLY A 240 -30.62 -16.53 11.04
C GLY A 240 -29.55 -15.57 10.51
N GLU A 241 -29.55 -14.29 10.91
CA GLU A 241 -28.58 -13.29 10.47
C GLU A 241 -27.24 -13.49 11.18
N THR A 242 -26.11 -13.61 10.47
CA THR A 242 -24.79 -13.81 11.10
C THR A 242 -23.82 -12.65 10.90
N ILE A 243 -24.22 -11.68 10.08
CA ILE A 243 -23.53 -10.43 9.82
C ILE A 243 -24.53 -9.31 10.04
N ASN A 244 -24.20 -8.34 10.89
CA ASN A 244 -24.99 -7.15 11.10
C ASN A 244 -24.16 -5.91 10.73
N THR A 245 -24.80 -4.92 10.12
CA THR A 245 -24.11 -3.77 9.52
C THR A 245 -24.77 -2.47 10.01
N PRO A 246 -24.46 -1.99 11.23
CA PRO A 246 -25.10 -0.81 11.79
C PRO A 246 -24.92 0.45 10.91
N ASP A 247 -23.75 0.56 10.27
CA ASP A 247 -23.36 1.66 9.40
C ASP A 247 -22.21 1.22 8.47
N SER A 248 -21.69 2.14 7.64
CA SER A 248 -20.64 1.85 6.65
C SER A 248 -19.23 1.60 7.23
N GLN A 249 -19.03 1.86 8.53
CA GLN A 249 -17.75 1.75 9.24
C GLN A 249 -17.76 0.70 10.36
N THR A 250 -18.92 0.09 10.63
CA THR A 250 -19.11 -0.92 11.67
C THR A 250 -19.51 -2.25 11.06
N LEU A 251 -18.77 -3.30 11.42
CA LEU A 251 -19.08 -4.68 11.04
C LEU A 251 -19.28 -5.54 12.29
N CYS A 252 -20.44 -6.16 12.40
CA CYS A 252 -20.75 -7.13 13.44
C CYS A 252 -20.81 -8.53 12.86
N ILE A 253 -20.13 -9.49 13.47
CA ILE A 253 -20.21 -10.91 13.10
C ILE A 253 -20.58 -11.76 14.31
N ARG A 254 -21.25 -12.90 14.06
CA ARG A 254 -21.44 -13.92 15.08
C ARG A 254 -21.21 -15.33 14.55
N TYR A 255 -20.77 -16.22 15.42
CA TYR A 255 -20.51 -17.62 15.11
C TYR A 255 -20.53 -18.49 16.37
N LYS A 256 -20.71 -19.80 16.20
CA LYS A 256 -20.58 -20.76 17.31
C LYS A 256 -19.12 -21.19 17.47
N PRO A 257 -18.63 -21.42 18.70
CA PRO A 257 -17.29 -21.97 18.90
C PRO A 257 -17.18 -23.40 18.35
N ARG A 258 -16.11 -23.66 17.59
CA ARG A 258 -15.84 -24.99 17.02
C ARG A 258 -15.54 -26.02 18.09
N ASP A 259 -14.72 -25.66 19.07
CA ASP A 259 -14.25 -26.51 20.15
C ASP A 259 -13.85 -25.65 21.36
N THR A 260 -13.30 -26.27 22.40
CA THR A 260 -12.88 -25.57 23.64
C THR A 260 -11.64 -24.68 23.46
N ALA A 261 -10.88 -24.85 22.39
CA ALA A 261 -9.70 -24.05 22.08
C ALA A 261 -10.03 -22.85 21.17
N GLU A 262 -11.27 -22.74 20.68
CA GLU A 262 -11.70 -21.60 19.89
C GLU A 262 -11.69 -20.32 20.74
N LEU A 263 -11.07 -19.28 20.20
CA LEU A 263 -10.95 -17.97 20.81
C LEU A 263 -11.63 -16.91 19.93
N ASP A 264 -12.15 -15.86 20.57
CA ASP A 264 -12.57 -14.64 19.89
C ASP A 264 -11.37 -13.79 19.44
N CYS A 265 -11.65 -12.70 18.74
CA CYS A 265 -10.67 -11.72 18.26
C CYS A 265 -9.79 -11.08 19.35
N LEU A 266 -10.19 -11.16 20.62
CA LEU A 266 -9.43 -10.66 21.77
C LEU A 266 -8.75 -11.80 22.55
N GLY A 267 -8.86 -13.04 22.07
CA GLY A 267 -8.25 -14.21 22.70
C GLY A 267 -9.07 -14.82 23.84
N TYR A 268 -10.34 -14.44 24.01
CA TYR A 268 -11.19 -15.05 25.03
C TYR A 268 -11.87 -16.32 24.52
N GLY A 269 -11.79 -17.40 25.30
CA GLY A 269 -12.52 -18.64 25.03
C GLY A 269 -14.02 -18.57 25.35
N ALA A 270 -14.77 -19.58 24.92
CA ALA A 270 -16.20 -19.68 25.17
C ALA A 270 -16.54 -19.85 26.67
N SER A 271 -17.69 -19.32 27.10
CA SER A 271 -18.15 -19.41 28.50
C SER A 271 -18.77 -20.76 28.87
N ASP A 272 -19.38 -21.49 27.93
CA ASP A 272 -19.88 -22.86 28.11
C ASP A 272 -18.97 -23.82 27.33
N SER A 273 -18.06 -24.50 28.04
CA SER A 273 -17.06 -25.40 27.44
C SER A 273 -17.44 -26.89 27.52
N ALA A 274 -18.43 -27.26 28.34
CA ALA A 274 -18.81 -28.65 28.53
C ALA A 274 -19.40 -29.25 27.24
N ASN A 275 -20.31 -28.51 26.61
CA ASN A 275 -20.96 -28.89 25.36
C ASN A 275 -20.04 -28.77 24.13
N LEU A 276 -18.83 -28.23 24.29
CA LEU A 276 -17.90 -28.03 23.18
C LEU A 276 -17.00 -29.24 22.92
N LYS A 277 -16.86 -30.14 23.90
CA LYS A 277 -16.02 -31.35 23.80
C LYS A 277 -16.54 -32.38 22.81
N ILE A 278 -17.85 -32.43 22.59
CA ILE A 278 -18.50 -33.40 21.71
C ILE A 278 -18.94 -32.68 20.43
N PRO A 279 -18.46 -33.11 19.24
CA PRO A 279 -18.88 -32.55 17.97
C PRO A 279 -20.40 -32.62 17.77
N TYR A 280 -20.98 -31.65 17.06
CA TYR A 280 -22.41 -31.60 16.72
C TYR A 280 -23.38 -31.55 17.92
N THR A 281 -22.90 -31.26 19.13
CA THR A 281 -23.74 -31.03 20.31
C THR A 281 -24.24 -29.58 20.35
N ASN A 282 -25.47 -29.40 20.86
CA ASN A 282 -26.05 -28.09 21.09
C ASN A 282 -25.20 -27.30 22.11
N THR A 283 -25.02 -26.01 21.88
CA THR A 283 -24.36 -25.10 22.84
C THR A 283 -25.05 -23.76 22.86
N THR A 284 -25.10 -23.16 24.04
CA THR A 284 -25.54 -21.77 24.19
C THR A 284 -24.39 -20.78 23.94
N ALA A 285 -23.15 -21.27 23.88
CA ALA A 285 -21.99 -20.44 23.60
C ALA A 285 -22.06 -19.86 22.19
N GLU A 286 -21.77 -18.57 22.09
CA GLU A 286 -21.75 -17.82 20.84
C GLU A 286 -20.71 -16.72 20.97
N PHE A 287 -19.85 -16.59 19.96
CA PHE A 287 -18.96 -15.46 19.84
C PHE A 287 -19.63 -14.39 19.01
N VAL A 288 -19.53 -13.15 19.49
CA VAL A 288 -20.02 -11.95 18.81
C VAL A 288 -18.93 -10.91 18.86
N GLU A 289 -18.59 -10.40 17.69
CA GLU A 289 -17.47 -9.50 17.49
C GLU A 289 -17.93 -8.29 16.68
N ARG A 290 -17.50 -7.11 17.11
CA ARG A 290 -17.70 -5.85 16.40
C ARG A 290 -16.37 -5.25 16.03
N TYR A 291 -16.22 -4.96 14.75
CA TYR A 291 -15.10 -4.25 14.17
C TYR A 291 -15.53 -2.82 13.84
N THR A 292 -14.88 -1.84 14.45
CA THR A 292 -15.17 -0.41 14.24
C THR A 292 -13.92 0.41 14.49
N LEU A 293 -13.88 1.64 13.98
CA LEU A 293 -12.87 2.61 14.40
C LEU A 293 -13.21 3.18 15.77
N THR A 294 -12.19 3.23 16.61
CA THR A 294 -12.21 3.96 17.88
C THR A 294 -10.95 4.80 17.94
N LYS A 295 -11.07 6.04 18.41
CA LYS A 295 -9.92 6.93 18.62
C LYS A 295 -9.79 7.20 20.12
N ASN A 296 -8.66 6.82 20.71
CA ASN A 296 -8.37 7.16 22.10
C ASN A 296 -7.92 8.63 22.21
N ALA A 297 -8.10 9.25 23.38
CA ALA A 297 -7.81 10.66 23.58
C ALA A 297 -6.34 11.02 23.33
N ASP A 298 -5.42 10.11 23.66
CA ASP A 298 -3.97 10.29 23.53
C ASP A 298 -3.44 9.91 22.13
N GLU A 299 -4.30 9.40 21.25
CA GLU A 299 -3.90 8.95 19.92
C GLU A 299 -4.19 10.00 18.87
N ASP A 300 -3.26 10.13 17.93
CA ASP A 300 -3.37 11.05 16.80
C ASP A 300 -4.41 10.58 15.77
N LEU A 301 -4.47 9.27 15.54
CA LEU A 301 -5.33 8.58 14.57
C LEU A 301 -6.20 7.54 15.28
N PRO A 302 -7.37 7.19 14.73
CA PRO A 302 -8.12 6.04 15.22
C PRO A 302 -7.36 4.73 14.99
N GLY A 303 -7.77 3.70 15.71
CA GLY A 303 -7.42 2.31 15.45
C GLY A 303 -8.65 1.47 15.10
N LEU A 304 -8.45 0.40 14.33
CA LEU A 304 -9.45 -0.64 14.14
C LEU A 304 -9.51 -1.48 15.42
N THR A 305 -10.68 -1.46 16.07
CA THR A 305 -10.91 -2.16 17.34
C THR A 305 -11.76 -3.40 17.15
N CYS A 306 -11.49 -4.44 17.92
CA CYS A 306 -12.47 -5.49 18.17
C CYS A 306 -13.17 -5.25 19.49
N GLN A 307 -14.49 -5.39 19.49
CA GLN A 307 -15.29 -5.43 20.69
C GLN A 307 -16.07 -6.74 20.78
N THR A 308 -15.98 -7.37 21.94
CA THR A 308 -16.76 -8.56 22.30
C THR A 308 -17.55 -8.27 23.58
N PRO A 309 -18.46 -9.16 24.03
CA PRO A 309 -19.14 -8.99 25.31
C PRO A 309 -18.17 -8.93 26.51
N LYS A 310 -16.93 -9.41 26.35
CA LYS A 310 -15.92 -9.49 27.41
C LYS A 310 -14.98 -8.28 27.47
N GLY A 311 -14.86 -7.51 26.39
CA GLY A 311 -13.94 -6.38 26.36
C GLY A 311 -13.83 -5.71 25.00
N ILE A 312 -12.96 -4.71 24.93
CA ILE A 312 -12.62 -3.96 23.72
C ILE A 312 -11.10 -3.90 23.65
N GLY A 313 -10.52 -4.13 22.47
CA GLY A 313 -9.09 -3.99 22.23
C GLY A 313 -8.80 -3.44 20.83
N THR A 314 -7.74 -2.66 20.72
CA THR A 314 -7.23 -2.18 19.42
C THR A 314 -6.46 -3.30 18.74
N LEU A 315 -6.79 -3.58 17.48
CA LEU A 315 -6.13 -4.59 16.67
C LEU A 315 -5.08 -3.96 15.75
N ILE A 316 -5.37 -2.77 15.22
CA ILE A 316 -4.54 -2.07 14.25
C ILE A 316 -4.58 -0.59 14.55
N ASP A 317 -3.43 0.03 14.78
CA ASP A 317 -3.29 1.46 14.96
C ASP A 317 -3.12 2.20 13.62
N GLY A 318 -3.31 3.52 13.63
CA GLY A 318 -3.04 4.35 12.47
C GLY A 318 -4.03 4.16 11.32
N VAL A 319 -5.30 3.85 11.64
CA VAL A 319 -6.37 3.66 10.67
C VAL A 319 -7.23 4.93 10.61
N ALA A 320 -7.01 5.76 9.60
CA ALA A 320 -7.72 7.02 9.42
C ALA A 320 -9.19 6.84 9.03
N ASP A 321 -9.52 5.79 8.26
CA ASP A 321 -10.90 5.44 7.89
C ASP A 321 -11.03 3.93 7.61
N VAL A 322 -12.24 3.39 7.75
CA VAL A 322 -12.61 2.01 7.38
C VAL A 322 -13.92 2.02 6.63
N ARG A 323 -14.05 1.16 5.61
CA ARG A 323 -15.29 1.00 4.86
C ARG A 323 -15.57 -0.47 4.66
N PHE A 324 -16.83 -0.86 4.90
CA PHE A 324 -17.34 -2.18 4.61
C PHE A 324 -18.41 -2.11 3.51
N ASP A 325 -18.18 -2.84 2.42
CA ASP A 325 -19.17 -3.10 1.37
C ASP A 325 -19.57 -4.58 1.44
N PHE A 326 -20.86 -4.87 1.34
CA PHE A 326 -21.41 -6.19 1.54
C PHE A 326 -21.91 -6.77 0.22
N GLY A 327 -21.31 -7.88 -0.18
CA GLY A 327 -21.76 -8.67 -1.32
C GLY A 327 -23.01 -9.44 -0.94
N ALA A 328 -24.16 -9.02 -1.45
CA ALA A 328 -25.46 -9.53 -1.05
C ALA A 328 -26.32 -9.99 -2.24
N SER A 329 -27.32 -10.82 -1.95
CA SER A 329 -28.24 -11.39 -2.92
C SER A 329 -29.53 -11.85 -2.22
N THR A 330 -30.66 -11.79 -2.94
CA THR A 330 -31.91 -12.44 -2.51
C THR A 330 -31.91 -13.94 -2.81
N THR A 331 -31.04 -14.39 -3.73
CA THR A 331 -30.82 -15.81 -4.02
C THR A 331 -29.73 -16.34 -3.10
N ALA A 332 -30.04 -17.45 -2.41
CA ALA A 332 -29.09 -18.10 -1.53
C ALA A 332 -27.79 -18.49 -2.26
N ARG A 333 -26.65 -18.37 -1.56
CA ARG A 333 -25.32 -18.77 -2.05
C ARG A 333 -24.87 -18.07 -3.34
N LYS A 334 -25.35 -16.85 -3.58
CA LYS A 334 -24.91 -15.99 -4.69
C LYS A 334 -24.57 -14.60 -4.16
N VAL A 335 -23.72 -13.88 -4.88
CA VAL A 335 -23.47 -12.46 -4.67
C VAL A 335 -23.83 -11.74 -5.97
N SER A 336 -24.74 -10.77 -5.89
CA SER A 336 -25.27 -10.06 -7.05
C SER A 336 -24.79 -8.61 -7.14
N SER A 337 -24.60 -7.97 -5.99
CA SER A 337 -24.16 -6.58 -5.88
C SER A 337 -23.41 -6.36 -4.57
N TYR A 338 -22.60 -5.30 -4.52
CA TYR A 338 -21.98 -4.80 -3.29
C TYR A 338 -22.64 -3.49 -2.88
N SER A 339 -23.00 -3.35 -1.60
CA SER A 339 -23.58 -2.15 -1.02
C SER A 339 -23.06 -1.97 0.41
N ASP A 340 -22.88 -0.73 0.87
CA ASP A 340 -22.59 -0.43 2.28
C ASP A 340 -23.83 -0.65 3.19
N LYS A 341 -25.01 -0.72 2.59
CA LYS A 341 -26.30 -0.99 3.25
C LYS A 341 -27.09 -2.04 2.47
N PRO A 342 -26.93 -3.33 2.79
CA PRO A 342 -27.77 -4.40 2.24
C PRO A 342 -29.25 -4.13 2.53
N ALA A 343 -30.11 -4.46 1.57
CA ALA A 343 -31.56 -4.37 1.77
C ALA A 343 -32.05 -5.49 2.70
N ALA A 344 -33.14 -5.23 3.42
CA ALA A 344 -33.77 -6.23 4.28
C ALA A 344 -34.10 -7.52 3.49
N GLY A 345 -33.78 -8.67 4.07
CA GLY A 345 -34.00 -9.98 3.45
C GLY A 345 -32.93 -10.42 2.44
N GLN A 346 -31.92 -9.60 2.15
CA GLN A 346 -30.76 -10.06 1.38
C GLN A 346 -29.82 -10.90 2.26
N GLN A 347 -29.34 -12.01 1.71
CA GLN A 347 -28.28 -12.78 2.34
C GLN A 347 -26.92 -12.16 1.97
N ILE A 348 -26.10 -11.89 2.98
CA ILE A 348 -24.72 -11.44 2.79
C ILE A 348 -23.83 -12.67 2.58
N GLY A 349 -23.22 -12.76 1.40
CA GLY A 349 -22.33 -13.86 1.02
C GLY A 349 -20.85 -13.46 0.99
N ALA A 350 -20.54 -12.17 0.92
CA ALA A 350 -19.17 -11.67 0.95
C ALA A 350 -19.08 -10.33 1.69
N VAL A 351 -17.93 -10.08 2.31
CA VAL A 351 -17.60 -8.78 2.92
C VAL A 351 -16.36 -8.25 2.22
N ARG A 352 -16.46 -7.04 1.69
CA ARG A 352 -15.33 -6.29 1.19
C ARG A 352 -15.02 -5.20 2.19
N TYR A 353 -13.79 -5.16 2.66
CA TYR A 353 -13.35 -4.08 3.54
C TYR A 353 -12.23 -3.28 2.87
N ARG A 354 -12.15 -2.00 3.21
CA ARG A 354 -11.01 -1.14 2.91
C ARG A 354 -10.64 -0.33 4.14
N LEU A 355 -9.35 -0.24 4.42
CA LEU A 355 -8.75 0.58 5.45
C LEU A 355 -7.93 1.67 4.79
N LEU A 356 -8.12 2.90 5.23
CA LEU A 356 -7.24 4.02 4.93
C LEU A 356 -6.21 4.10 6.05
N LEU A 357 -5.05 3.50 5.82
CA LEU A 357 -3.91 3.54 6.74
C LEU A 357 -3.16 4.85 6.58
N ALA A 358 -2.64 5.38 7.67
CA ALA A 358 -1.90 6.62 7.68
C ALA A 358 -0.69 6.56 8.60
N SER A 359 0.45 7.05 8.12
CA SER A 359 1.67 7.21 8.92
C SER A 359 1.50 8.30 9.97
N SER A 360 2.53 8.53 10.79
CA SER A 360 2.66 9.77 11.57
C SER A 360 2.73 11.02 10.67
N LYS A 361 2.49 12.19 11.27
CA LYS A 361 2.44 13.51 10.59
C LYS A 361 3.79 13.91 10.00
N ASN A 362 3.76 14.84 9.03
CA ASN A 362 4.92 15.52 8.46
C ASN A 362 5.95 14.60 7.78
N LEU A 363 5.48 13.52 7.15
CA LEU A 363 6.32 12.56 6.43
C LEU A 363 6.20 12.64 4.92
N ASN A 364 5.12 13.20 4.39
CA ASN A 364 4.93 13.41 2.96
C ASN A 364 5.26 14.86 2.57
N THR A 365 5.78 15.09 1.37
CA THR A 365 6.13 16.43 0.86
C THR A 365 5.42 16.79 -0.45
N GLY A 366 4.44 15.99 -0.88
CA GLY A 366 3.70 16.19 -2.13
C GLY A 366 2.21 15.88 -2.04
N VAL A 367 1.50 16.05 -3.15
CA VAL A 367 0.06 15.80 -3.27
C VAL A 367 -0.24 14.33 -2.98
N ASN A 368 -1.29 14.07 -2.20
CA ASN A 368 -1.71 12.72 -1.87
C ASN A 368 -2.87 12.23 -2.78
N PRO A 369 -2.58 11.46 -3.86
CA PRO A 369 -3.63 10.94 -4.75
C PRO A 369 -4.55 9.92 -4.07
N ILE A 370 -4.08 9.29 -2.98
CA ILE A 370 -4.85 8.28 -2.24
C ILE A 370 -6.02 8.93 -1.50
N ILE A 371 -5.80 10.07 -0.84
CA ILE A 371 -6.87 10.85 -0.20
C ILE A 371 -7.89 11.34 -1.23
N ALA A 372 -7.44 11.87 -2.36
CA ALA A 372 -8.35 12.30 -3.42
C ALA A 372 -9.22 11.15 -3.94
N SER A 373 -8.62 9.99 -4.19
CA SER A 373 -9.33 8.76 -4.61
C SER A 373 -10.30 8.24 -3.54
N TRP A 374 -9.89 8.29 -2.26
CA TRP A 374 -10.74 7.88 -1.14
C TRP A 374 -11.97 8.77 -1.00
N ASN A 375 -11.76 10.10 -1.03
CA ASN A 375 -12.82 11.10 -0.97
C ASN A 375 -13.79 10.98 -2.13
N ASP A 376 -13.30 10.79 -3.36
CA ASP A 376 -14.20 10.59 -4.50
C ASP A 376 -15.03 9.30 -4.35
N ARG A 377 -14.40 8.19 -3.96
CA ARG A 377 -15.08 6.89 -3.82
C ARG A 377 -16.14 6.90 -2.73
N TYR A 378 -15.81 7.40 -1.55
CA TYR A 378 -16.65 7.29 -0.35
C TYR A 378 -17.37 8.58 0.01
N LYS A 379 -17.23 9.62 -0.83
CA LYS A 379 -17.82 10.95 -0.63
C LYS A 379 -17.46 11.55 0.74
N THR A 380 -16.22 11.32 1.16
CA THR A 380 -15.60 11.91 2.36
C THR A 380 -14.88 13.21 2.02
N ASP A 381 -14.45 13.94 3.05
CA ASP A 381 -13.85 15.27 2.95
C ASP A 381 -12.46 15.37 3.60
N PHE A 382 -11.75 14.23 3.77
CA PHE A 382 -10.42 14.18 4.37
C PHE A 382 -9.48 15.20 3.71
N LYS A 383 -8.82 16.01 4.54
CA LYS A 383 -7.82 16.99 4.11
C LYS A 383 -6.43 16.47 4.43
N ASP A 384 -5.49 16.62 3.50
CA ASP A 384 -4.07 16.34 3.74
C ASP A 384 -3.39 17.52 4.43
N GLY A 385 -3.90 17.91 5.61
CA GLY A 385 -3.37 19.04 6.37
C GLY A 385 -2.10 18.71 7.16
N ASP A 386 -1.91 17.43 7.48
CA ASP A 386 -0.84 16.94 8.36
C ASP A 386 0.30 16.25 7.60
N SER A 387 0.28 16.25 6.26
CA SER A 387 1.35 15.69 5.40
C SER A 387 1.70 14.25 5.77
N ARG A 388 0.69 13.37 5.89
CA ARG A 388 0.88 11.95 6.20
C ARG A 388 1.07 11.15 4.93
N ILE A 389 1.74 10.00 5.05
CA ILE A 389 1.73 8.96 4.02
C ILE A 389 0.47 8.14 4.23
N TYR A 390 -0.37 8.07 3.20
CA TYR A 390 -1.60 7.27 3.24
C TYR A 390 -1.43 6.02 2.38
N GLN A 391 -2.10 4.93 2.77
CA GLN A 391 -2.15 3.70 2.00
C GLN A 391 -3.53 3.07 2.14
N ILE A 392 -4.07 2.55 1.03
CA ILE A 392 -5.30 1.75 1.08
C ILE A 392 -4.91 0.29 1.19
N ALA A 393 -5.35 -0.36 2.26
CA ALA A 393 -5.34 -1.82 2.40
C ALA A 393 -6.79 -2.33 2.32
N GLY A 394 -7.00 -3.51 1.75
CA GLY A 394 -8.36 -4.04 1.66
C GLY A 394 -8.42 -5.34 0.90
N SER A 395 -9.50 -6.09 1.14
CA SER A 395 -9.76 -7.35 0.46
C SER A 395 -11.26 -7.59 0.34
N THR A 396 -11.63 -8.58 -0.47
CA THR A 396 -13.00 -9.09 -0.56
C THR A 396 -12.98 -10.55 -0.13
N ILE A 397 -13.68 -10.85 0.97
CA ILE A 397 -13.69 -12.17 1.59
C ILE A 397 -15.09 -12.78 1.40
N SER A 398 -15.13 -13.98 0.83
CA SER A 398 -16.36 -14.78 0.77
C SER A 398 -16.62 -15.41 2.14
N LEU A 399 -17.85 -15.34 2.62
CA LEU A 399 -18.25 -15.91 3.90
C LEU A 399 -18.52 -17.40 3.70
N ARG A 400 -17.48 -18.22 3.90
CA ARG A 400 -17.49 -19.66 3.57
C ARG A 400 -18.61 -20.45 4.24
N ASN A 401 -19.07 -20.06 5.43
CA ASN A 401 -20.17 -20.77 6.10
C ASN A 401 -21.56 -20.40 5.54
N LEU A 402 -21.64 -19.40 4.67
CA LEU A 402 -22.85 -18.88 4.04
C LEU A 402 -22.87 -19.08 2.51
N MET A 403 -21.71 -19.34 1.92
CA MET A 403 -21.46 -19.63 0.51
C MET A 403 -21.04 -21.11 0.32
N PRO A 404 -21.07 -21.65 -0.90
CA PRO A 404 -20.66 -23.04 -1.16
C PRO A 404 -19.20 -23.35 -0.80
#